data_AF-A0A672FTS8-F1
#
_entry.id   AF-A0A672FTS8-F1
#
_cell.length_a   1.000
_cell.length_b   1.000
_cell.length_c   1.000
_cell.angle_alpha   90.00
_cell.angle_beta   90.00
_cell.angle_gamma   90.00
#
_symmetry.space_group_name_H-M   'P 1'
#
loop_
_entity.id
_entity.type
_entity.pdbx_description
1 polymer ?
#
loop_
_entity_poly.entity_id
_entity_poly.type
_entity_poly.pdbx_seq_one_letter_code
_entity_poly.pdbx_strand_id
1 'polypeptide(L)'
;RGEIKFISLSVFSTKIEKEKREHAKQHGMIRTEITGAEIAEEMEKERRVFQLQMCEVKRPKCFKGVDLLQNLIKYYHAQFFFQDGLKTADKLKQYIEKLAADLYNVGCQDEEKKQLTTLRDLIKSSMQLDQREVETLRASRAAYSMHQLQGNKEFGSEKRGYLLKKSDGYDTHFFTRVVTSEFGLV
;
A
#
# COMPACT_ATOMS: atom_id res chain seq x y z
N ARG A 1 54.09 -62.94 -88.89
CA ARG A 1 53.18 -61.88 -89.42
C ARG A 1 52.15 -61.38 -88.39
N GLY A 2 51.70 -62.18 -87.42
CA GLY A 2 50.72 -61.75 -86.39
C GLY A 2 51.28 -60.77 -85.34
N GLU A 3 52.49 -61.00 -84.83
CA GLU A 3 53.08 -60.16 -83.76
C GLU A 3 53.38 -58.72 -84.21
N ILE A 4 53.86 -58.54 -85.45
CA ILE A 4 54.13 -57.20 -86.00
C ILE A 4 52.84 -56.37 -86.12
N LYS A 5 51.70 -57.00 -86.45
CA LYS A 5 50.39 -56.32 -86.48
C LYS A 5 49.90 -55.96 -85.07
N PHE A 6 50.16 -56.81 -84.07
CA PHE A 6 49.78 -56.53 -82.68
C PHE A 6 50.57 -55.36 -82.07
N ILE A 7 51.88 -55.32 -82.31
CA ILE A 7 52.73 -54.19 -81.89
C ILE A 7 52.31 -52.89 -82.58
N SER A 8 52.00 -52.95 -83.88
CA SER A 8 51.51 -51.77 -84.61
C SER A 8 50.18 -51.26 -84.07
N LEU A 9 49.25 -52.15 -83.71
CA LEU A 9 47.96 -51.77 -83.12
C LEU A 9 48.10 -51.18 -81.72
N SER A 10 48.96 -51.74 -80.87
CA SER A 10 49.17 -51.22 -79.50
C SER A 10 49.83 -49.84 -79.51
N VAL A 11 50.80 -49.61 -80.40
CA VAL A 11 51.45 -48.30 -80.58
C VAL A 11 50.43 -47.26 -81.06
N PHE A 12 49.54 -47.64 -81.99
CA PHE A 12 48.50 -46.74 -82.50
C PHE A 12 47.46 -46.40 -81.42
N SER A 13 47.00 -47.40 -80.65
CA SER A 13 46.08 -47.19 -79.52
C SER A 13 46.68 -46.25 -78.48
N THR A 14 47.95 -46.46 -78.12
CA THR A 14 48.67 -45.60 -77.16
C THR A 14 48.80 -44.16 -77.66
N LYS A 15 48.99 -43.97 -78.98
CA LYS A 15 49.06 -42.65 -79.60
C LYS A 15 47.71 -41.92 -79.56
N ILE A 16 46.62 -42.61 -79.89
CA ILE A 16 45.26 -42.06 -79.80
C ILE A 16 44.88 -41.71 -78.36
N GLU A 17 45.24 -42.55 -77.39
CA GLU A 17 44.97 -42.27 -75.98
C GLU A 17 45.72 -41.02 -75.49
N LYS A 18 46.99 -40.85 -75.90
CA LYS A 18 47.78 -39.65 -75.60
C LYS A 18 47.16 -38.40 -76.25
N GLU A 19 46.80 -38.44 -77.52
CA GLU A 19 46.16 -37.31 -78.20
C GLU A 19 44.82 -36.93 -77.57
N LYS A 20 43.97 -37.91 -77.20
CA LYS A 20 42.71 -37.64 -76.50
C LYS A 20 42.94 -37.01 -75.12
N ARG A 21 43.94 -37.48 -74.38
CA ARG A 21 44.30 -36.91 -73.07
C ARG A 21 44.83 -35.49 -73.20
N GLU A 22 45.60 -35.20 -74.23
CA GLU A 22 46.19 -33.90 -74.50
C GLU A 22 45.13 -32.90 -74.98
N HIS A 23 44.21 -33.33 -75.83
CA HIS A 23 43.04 -32.56 -76.25
C HIS A 23 42.12 -32.22 -75.06
N ALA A 24 41.88 -33.17 -74.15
CA ALA A 24 41.12 -32.93 -72.93
C ALA A 24 41.80 -31.93 -71.98
N LYS A 25 43.13 -31.95 -71.89
CA LYS A 25 43.91 -30.93 -71.16
C LYS A 25 43.80 -29.54 -71.80
N GLN A 26 43.96 -29.45 -73.12
CA GLN A 26 43.90 -28.19 -73.86
C GLN A 26 42.50 -27.53 -73.81
N HIS A 27 41.45 -28.34 -73.76
CA HIS A 27 40.06 -27.86 -73.67
C HIS A 27 39.62 -27.60 -72.23
N GLY A 28 40.52 -27.64 -71.25
CA GLY A 28 40.23 -27.37 -69.84
C GLY A 28 39.32 -28.41 -69.17
N MET A 29 39.05 -29.53 -69.83
CA MET A 29 38.19 -30.62 -69.34
C MET A 29 38.87 -31.43 -68.23
N ILE A 30 40.16 -31.19 -67.98
CA ILE A 30 40.93 -31.73 -66.86
C ILE A 30 41.72 -30.57 -66.22
N ARG A 31 41.24 -30.05 -65.08
CA ARG A 31 41.97 -29.09 -64.25
C ARG A 31 42.98 -29.85 -63.38
N THR A 32 44.24 -29.90 -63.79
CA THR A 32 45.30 -30.62 -63.06
C THR A 32 45.88 -29.87 -61.87
N GLU A 33 45.56 -28.59 -61.67
CA GLU A 33 46.16 -27.77 -60.62
C GLU A 33 45.11 -26.85 -59.99
N ILE A 34 44.94 -26.99 -58.67
CA ILE A 34 44.27 -25.98 -57.84
C ILE A 34 45.24 -24.80 -57.78
N THR A 35 44.83 -23.62 -58.23
CA THR A 35 45.72 -22.45 -58.20
C THR A 35 45.98 -22.03 -56.75
N GLY A 36 47.17 -21.52 -56.46
CA GLY A 36 47.51 -21.04 -55.11
C GLY A 36 46.55 -19.96 -54.59
N ALA A 37 45.91 -19.21 -55.50
CA ALA A 37 44.86 -18.24 -55.18
C ALA A 37 43.58 -18.92 -54.68
N GLU A 38 43.13 -20.00 -55.33
CA GLU A 38 41.98 -20.80 -54.90
C GLU A 38 42.25 -21.45 -53.53
N ILE A 39 43.48 -21.96 -53.31
CA ILE A 39 43.88 -22.52 -52.01
C ILE A 39 43.87 -21.44 -50.92
N ALA A 40 44.42 -20.25 -51.21
CA ALA A 40 44.44 -19.14 -50.25
C ALA A 40 43.02 -18.65 -49.92
N GLU A 41 42.12 -18.62 -50.89
CA GLU A 41 40.71 -18.26 -50.69
C GLU A 41 39.97 -19.30 -49.83
N GLU A 42 40.15 -20.59 -50.11
CA GLU A 42 39.55 -21.66 -49.30
C GLU A 42 40.07 -21.64 -47.85
N MET A 43 41.38 -21.46 -47.65
CA MET A 43 41.94 -21.31 -46.30
C MET A 43 41.38 -20.08 -45.56
N GLU A 44 41.10 -18.98 -46.28
CA GLU A 44 40.48 -17.79 -45.70
C GLU A 44 39.00 -18.03 -45.35
N LYS A 45 38.25 -18.76 -46.19
CA LYS A 45 36.89 -19.19 -45.87
C LYS A 45 36.87 -20.10 -44.64
N GLU A 46 37.74 -21.10 -44.57
CA GLU A 46 37.86 -21.98 -43.40
C GLU A 46 38.19 -21.19 -42.13
N ARG A 47 39.09 -20.21 -42.22
CA ARG A 47 39.43 -19.32 -41.10
C ARG A 47 38.21 -18.52 -40.62
N ARG A 48 37.39 -18.01 -41.52
CA ARG A 48 36.16 -17.25 -41.20
C ARG A 48 35.09 -18.14 -40.59
N VAL A 49 34.91 -19.36 -41.11
CA VAL A 49 33.98 -20.35 -40.56
C VAL A 49 34.38 -20.74 -39.14
N PHE A 50 35.67 -20.97 -38.91
CA PHE A 50 36.17 -21.28 -37.57
C PHE A 50 35.91 -20.13 -36.59
N GLN A 51 36.20 -18.89 -36.98
CA GLN A 51 35.91 -17.71 -36.14
C GLN A 51 34.41 -17.58 -35.83
N LEU A 52 33.54 -17.80 -36.83
CA LEU A 52 32.09 -17.76 -36.64
C LEU A 52 31.63 -18.83 -35.65
N GLN A 53 32.07 -20.08 -35.80
CA GLN A 53 31.74 -21.16 -34.88
C GLN A 53 32.22 -20.87 -33.45
N MET A 54 33.41 -20.29 -33.30
CA MET A 54 33.93 -19.88 -31.99
C MET A 54 33.07 -18.79 -31.32
N CYS A 55 32.54 -17.84 -32.10
CA CYS A 55 31.60 -16.83 -31.60
C CYS A 55 30.24 -17.44 -31.22
N GLU A 56 29.68 -18.30 -32.07
CA GLU A 56 28.40 -18.96 -31.84
C GLU A 56 28.41 -19.84 -30.59
N VAL A 57 29.49 -20.58 -30.34
CA VAL A 57 29.65 -21.42 -29.14
C VAL A 57 29.82 -20.57 -27.86
N LYS A 58 30.39 -19.37 -27.95
CA LYS A 58 30.54 -18.47 -26.80
C LYS A 58 29.25 -17.73 -26.45
N ARG A 59 28.40 -17.41 -27.44
CA ARG A 59 27.20 -16.58 -27.27
C ARG A 59 26.20 -17.09 -26.20
N PRO A 60 25.82 -18.38 -26.13
CA PRO A 60 24.91 -18.88 -25.10
C PRO A 60 25.43 -18.72 -23.67
N LYS A 61 26.76 -18.80 -23.47
CA LYS A 61 27.36 -18.67 -22.13
C LYS A 61 27.22 -17.24 -21.62
N CYS A 62 27.44 -16.25 -22.48
CA CYS A 62 27.25 -14.84 -22.13
C CYS A 62 25.77 -14.53 -21.87
N PHE A 63 24.85 -15.05 -22.68
CA PHE A 63 23.41 -14.83 -22.52
C PHE A 63 22.88 -15.38 -21.18
N LYS A 64 23.28 -16.60 -20.79
CA LYS A 64 22.92 -17.18 -19.48
C LYS A 64 23.40 -16.35 -18.29
N GLY A 65 24.58 -15.73 -18.41
CA GLY A 65 25.11 -14.82 -17.39
C GLY A 65 24.25 -13.56 -17.25
N VAL A 66 23.82 -12.98 -18.36
CA VAL A 66 22.92 -11.81 -18.39
C VAL A 66 21.55 -12.15 -17.81
N ASP A 67 20.97 -13.30 -18.15
CA ASP A 67 19.68 -13.76 -17.61
C ASP A 67 19.73 -13.97 -16.10
N LEU A 68 20.81 -14.60 -15.60
CA LEU A 68 21.02 -14.78 -14.16
C LEU A 68 21.09 -13.43 -13.45
N LEU A 69 21.86 -12.48 -13.98
CA LEU A 69 21.98 -11.14 -13.42
C LEU A 69 20.62 -10.42 -13.39
N GLN A 70 19.86 -10.49 -14.48
CA GLN A 70 18.53 -9.88 -14.55
C GLN A 70 17.56 -10.48 -13.54
N ASN A 71 17.60 -11.80 -13.35
CA ASN A 71 16.79 -12.48 -12.34
C ASN A 71 17.20 -12.10 -10.92
N LEU A 72 18.50 -11.95 -10.63
CA LEU A 72 18.97 -11.47 -9.34
C LEU A 72 18.50 -10.04 -9.06
N ILE A 73 18.56 -9.13 -10.05
CA ILE A 73 18.06 -7.75 -9.91
C ILE A 73 16.57 -7.77 -9.56
N LYS A 74 15.75 -8.56 -10.27
CA LYS A 74 14.32 -8.71 -9.98
C LYS A 74 14.08 -9.23 -8.57
N TYR A 75 14.85 -10.23 -8.14
CA TYR A 75 14.78 -10.79 -6.79
C TYR A 75 15.06 -9.73 -5.72
N TYR A 76 16.14 -8.97 -5.85
CA TYR A 76 16.48 -7.91 -4.89
C TYR A 76 15.45 -6.78 -4.87
N HIS A 77 14.88 -6.42 -6.02
CA HIS A 77 13.82 -5.43 -6.09
C HIS A 77 12.55 -5.89 -5.36
N ALA A 78 12.14 -7.15 -5.57
CA ALA A 78 11.02 -7.74 -4.85
C ALA A 78 11.29 -7.80 -3.33
N GLN A 79 12.49 -8.24 -2.92
CA GLN A 79 12.87 -8.31 -1.51
C GLN A 79 12.84 -6.92 -0.85
N PHE A 80 13.33 -5.88 -1.52
CA PHE A 80 13.27 -4.51 -1.03
C PHE A 80 11.82 -4.03 -0.87
N PHE A 81 10.96 -4.31 -1.85
CA PHE A 81 9.53 -3.98 -1.77
C PHE A 81 8.84 -4.66 -0.57
N PHE A 82 9.13 -5.93 -0.31
CA PHE A 82 8.59 -6.62 0.87
C PHE A 82 9.08 -6.02 2.19
N GLN A 83 10.33 -5.55 2.24
CA GLN A 83 10.88 -4.93 3.44
C GLN A 83 10.18 -3.59 3.76
N ASP A 84 9.92 -2.76 2.74
CA ASP A 84 9.15 -1.52 2.92
C ASP A 84 7.66 -1.78 3.17
N GLY A 85 7.10 -2.83 2.57
CA GLY A 85 5.77 -3.34 2.88
C GLY A 85 5.63 -3.73 4.35
N LEU A 86 6.62 -4.46 4.90
CA LEU A 86 6.66 -4.84 6.31
C LEU A 86 6.71 -3.61 7.24
N LYS A 87 7.55 -2.61 6.93
CA LYS A 87 7.59 -1.36 7.71
C LYS A 87 6.25 -0.65 7.73
N THR A 88 5.53 -0.66 6.61
CA THR A 88 4.18 -0.07 6.52
C THR A 88 3.16 -0.87 7.32
N ALA A 89 3.22 -2.20 7.24
CA ALA A 89 2.37 -3.10 8.01
C ALA A 89 2.57 -2.92 9.53
N ASP A 90 3.81 -2.73 10.00
CA ASP A 90 4.10 -2.45 11.41
C ASP A 90 3.46 -1.15 11.88
N LYS A 91 3.48 -0.10 11.06
CA LYS A 91 2.80 1.17 11.38
C LYS A 91 1.29 0.99 11.48
N LEU A 92 0.70 0.21 10.57
CA LEU A 92 -0.73 -0.12 10.62
C LEU A 92 -1.07 -0.93 11.87
N LYS A 93 -0.23 -1.89 12.25
CA LYS A 93 -0.39 -2.65 13.49
C LYS A 93 -0.42 -1.74 14.72
N GLN A 94 0.54 -0.82 14.84
CA GLN A 94 0.57 0.15 15.95
C GLN A 94 -0.68 1.04 15.97
N TYR A 95 -1.18 1.44 14.80
CA TYR A 95 -2.41 2.23 14.70
C TYR A 95 -3.63 1.44 15.16
N ILE A 96 -3.75 0.17 14.77
CA ILE A 96 -4.85 -0.72 15.20
C ILE A 96 -4.80 -0.94 16.73
N GLU A 97 -3.61 -1.17 17.30
CA GLU A 97 -3.45 -1.33 18.75
C GLU A 97 -3.87 -0.07 19.51
N LYS A 98 -3.51 1.12 19.01
CA LYS A 98 -3.96 2.39 19.58
C LYS A 98 -5.48 2.54 19.50
N LEU A 99 -6.07 2.25 18.33
CA LEU A 99 -7.52 2.32 18.13
C LEU A 99 -8.28 1.35 19.05
N ALA A 100 -7.75 0.15 19.27
CA ALA A 100 -8.32 -0.81 20.19
C ALA A 100 -8.31 -0.31 21.63
N ALA A 101 -7.22 0.35 22.07
CA ALA A 101 -7.14 0.98 23.38
C ALA A 101 -8.15 2.13 23.52
N ASP A 102 -8.27 2.98 22.50
CA ASP A 102 -9.24 4.09 22.49
C ASP A 102 -10.69 3.56 22.56
N LEU A 103 -11.03 2.51 21.81
CA LEU A 103 -12.34 1.86 21.87
C LEU A 103 -12.63 1.25 23.24
N TYR A 104 -11.64 0.62 23.87
CA TYR A 104 -11.78 0.09 25.23
C TYR A 104 -12.09 1.20 26.23
N ASN A 105 -11.39 2.34 26.14
CA ASN A 105 -11.63 3.50 27.00
C ASN A 105 -13.05 4.07 26.84
N VAL A 106 -13.54 4.18 25.59
CA VAL A 106 -14.93 4.59 25.33
C VAL A 106 -15.92 3.58 25.91
N GLY A 107 -15.65 2.28 25.79
CA GLY A 107 -16.48 1.23 26.40
C GLY A 107 -16.52 1.30 27.93
N CYS A 108 -15.44 1.74 28.58
CA CYS A 108 -15.36 1.89 30.03
C CYS A 108 -16.27 3.01 30.58
N GLN A 109 -16.58 4.02 29.76
CA GLN A 109 -17.48 5.12 30.16
C GLN A 109 -18.96 4.71 30.28
N ASP A 110 -19.32 3.49 29.90
CA ASP A 110 -20.71 3.04 29.95
C ASP A 110 -21.23 2.89 31.39
N GLU A 111 -20.34 2.60 32.37
CA GLU A 111 -20.73 2.57 33.78
C GLU A 111 -20.95 3.98 34.36
N GLU A 112 -20.12 4.95 34.02
CA GLU A 112 -20.36 6.36 34.38
C GLU A 112 -21.69 6.85 33.79
N LYS A 113 -21.96 6.51 32.53
CA LYS A 113 -23.22 6.84 31.85
C LYS A 113 -24.43 6.21 32.53
N LYS A 114 -24.33 4.97 33.01
CA LYS A 114 -25.38 4.32 33.81
C LYS A 114 -25.60 5.05 35.13
N GLN A 115 -24.54 5.39 35.86
CA GLN A 115 -24.64 6.14 37.12
C GLN A 115 -25.33 7.49 36.92
N LEU A 116 -24.94 8.23 35.88
CA LEU A 116 -25.56 9.51 35.52
C LEU A 116 -27.03 9.35 35.13
N THR A 117 -27.39 8.27 34.43
CA THR A 117 -28.77 7.97 34.05
C THR A 117 -29.62 7.68 35.30
N THR A 118 -29.13 6.84 36.20
CA THR A 118 -29.80 6.53 37.47
C THR A 118 -30.01 7.78 38.31
N LEU A 119 -28.98 8.63 38.45
CA LEU A 119 -29.06 9.88 39.21
C LEU A 119 -30.09 10.84 38.60
N ARG A 120 -30.08 10.98 37.26
CA ARG A 120 -31.05 11.82 36.53
C ARG A 120 -32.48 11.33 36.74
N ASP A 121 -32.73 10.02 36.70
CA ASP A 121 -34.06 9.46 36.90
C ASP A 121 -34.52 9.57 38.37
N LEU A 122 -33.59 9.48 39.34
CA LEU A 122 -33.86 9.72 40.77
C LEU A 122 -34.30 11.17 41.01
N ILE A 123 -33.55 12.16 40.50
CA ILE A 123 -33.89 13.58 40.62
C ILE A 123 -35.24 13.88 39.94
N LYS A 124 -35.48 13.29 38.76
CA LYS A 124 -36.75 13.47 38.05
C LYS A 124 -37.94 12.91 38.82
N SER A 125 -37.72 11.83 39.57
CA SER A 125 -38.76 11.21 40.42
C SER A 125 -39.01 12.05 41.68
N SER A 126 -37.96 12.58 42.33
CA SER A 126 -38.12 13.45 43.51
C SER A 126 -38.83 14.76 43.16
N MET A 127 -38.51 15.38 42.03
CA MET A 127 -39.17 16.63 41.59
C MET A 127 -40.66 16.46 41.29
N GLN A 128 -41.10 15.28 40.83
CA GLN A 128 -42.52 15.01 40.61
C GLN A 128 -43.33 14.92 41.92
N LEU A 129 -42.69 14.51 43.01
CA LEU A 129 -43.30 14.50 44.34
C LEU A 129 -43.48 15.94 44.85
N ASP A 130 -42.44 16.77 44.71
CA ASP A 130 -42.50 18.19 45.06
C ASP A 130 -43.58 18.95 44.28
N GLN A 131 -43.80 18.62 43.01
CA GLN A 131 -44.79 19.32 42.19
C GLN A 131 -46.24 19.06 42.67
N ARG A 132 -46.53 17.84 43.14
CA ARG A 132 -47.83 17.50 43.76
C ARG A 132 -48.00 18.15 45.13
N GLU A 133 -46.95 18.22 45.93
CA GLU A 133 -46.98 18.96 47.20
C GLU A 133 -47.14 20.48 46.97
N VAL A 134 -46.47 21.05 45.98
CA VAL A 134 -46.58 22.48 45.62
C VAL A 134 -47.97 22.82 45.08
N GLU A 135 -48.60 21.95 44.29
CA GLU A 135 -50.00 22.13 43.86
C GLU A 135 -50.96 22.10 45.05
N THR A 136 -50.74 21.17 45.99
CA THR A 136 -51.54 21.05 47.22
C THR A 136 -51.34 22.27 48.13
N LEU A 137 -50.10 22.77 48.25
CA LEU A 137 -49.76 23.98 49.01
C LEU A 137 -50.24 25.27 48.34
N ARG A 138 -50.25 25.33 47.00
CA ARG A 138 -50.83 26.46 46.25
C ARG A 138 -52.34 26.54 46.39
N ALA A 139 -53.03 25.40 46.40
CA ALA A 139 -54.46 25.34 46.69
C ALA A 139 -54.78 25.83 48.11
N SER A 140 -53.91 25.55 49.09
CA SER A 140 -54.01 26.01 50.48
C SER A 140 -53.66 27.50 50.68
N ARG A 141 -52.79 28.07 49.82
CA ARG A 141 -52.31 29.47 49.92
C ARG A 141 -53.21 30.54 49.29
N ALA A 142 -54.41 30.19 48.83
CA ALA A 142 -55.38 31.15 48.28
C ALA A 142 -55.94 32.15 49.32
N ALA A 143 -55.60 32.00 50.61
CA ALA A 143 -55.87 32.99 51.63
C ALA A 143 -54.57 33.73 52.00
N TYR A 144 -54.54 35.05 51.79
CA TYR A 144 -53.49 35.94 52.28
C TYR A 144 -53.39 35.81 53.81
N SER A 145 -52.43 35.02 54.29
CA SER A 145 -52.15 34.94 55.73
C SER A 145 -51.42 36.22 56.16
N MET A 146 -52.11 37.03 56.96
CA MET A 146 -51.61 38.31 57.51
C MET A 146 -50.60 38.14 58.67
N HIS A 147 -50.24 36.91 59.04
CA HIS A 147 -49.23 36.67 60.08
C HIS A 147 -47.84 36.63 59.45
N GLN A 148 -46.90 37.32 60.10
CA GLN A 148 -45.48 37.25 59.76
C GLN A 148 -45.04 35.79 59.85
N LEU A 149 -44.73 35.19 58.69
CA LEU A 149 -44.21 33.83 58.63
C LEU A 149 -42.94 33.80 59.49
N GLN A 150 -43.00 33.15 60.65
CA GLN A 150 -41.83 32.92 61.47
C GLN A 150 -40.78 32.23 60.60
N GLY A 151 -39.61 32.86 60.47
CA GLY A 151 -38.51 32.30 59.71
C GLY A 151 -38.18 30.90 60.21
N ASN A 152 -38.00 29.97 59.28
CA ASN A 152 -37.62 28.61 59.63
C ASN A 152 -36.16 28.61 60.12
N LYS A 153 -35.94 28.30 61.40
CA LYS A 153 -34.61 28.31 62.06
C LYS A 153 -33.62 27.31 61.45
N GLU A 154 -34.08 26.38 60.62
CA GLU A 154 -33.22 25.38 59.98
C GLU A 154 -32.58 25.87 58.67
N PHE A 155 -33.11 26.95 58.08
CA PHE A 155 -32.47 27.60 56.93
C PHE A 155 -31.50 28.64 57.47
N GLY A 156 -30.20 28.40 57.29
CA GLY A 156 -29.10 29.18 57.86
C GLY A 156 -29.05 30.66 57.43
N SER A 157 -27.90 31.30 57.63
CA SER A 157 -27.68 32.72 57.32
C SER A 157 -27.64 33.05 55.82
N GLU A 158 -27.83 32.07 54.93
CA GLU A 158 -27.81 32.29 53.48
C GLU A 158 -29.14 31.89 52.83
N LYS A 159 -29.66 32.77 51.97
CA LYS A 159 -30.82 32.47 51.12
C LYS A 159 -30.49 32.74 49.66
N ARG A 160 -30.66 31.73 48.82
CA ARG A 160 -30.50 31.82 47.37
C ARG A 160 -31.81 31.57 46.65
N GLY A 161 -32.13 32.39 45.64
CA GLY A 161 -33.32 32.19 44.83
C GLY A 161 -33.42 33.15 43.67
N TYR A 162 -34.53 33.07 42.94
CA TYR A 162 -34.84 33.99 41.85
C TYR A 162 -35.70 35.14 42.38
N LEU A 163 -35.33 36.38 42.05
CA LEU A 163 -36.10 37.59 42.34
C LEU A 163 -36.39 38.35 41.04
N LEU A 164 -37.62 38.83 40.88
CA LEU A 164 -37.95 39.78 39.83
C LEU A 164 -37.45 41.17 40.25
N LYS A 165 -36.32 41.60 39.66
CA LYS A 165 -35.79 42.95 39.85
C LYS A 165 -36.43 43.89 38.82
N LYS A 166 -37.01 44.98 39.31
CA LYS A 166 -37.54 46.07 38.47
C LYS A 166 -36.39 46.91 37.88
N SER A 167 -36.55 47.39 36.65
CA SER A 167 -35.62 48.34 36.01
C SER A 167 -35.69 49.73 36.62
N ASP A 168 -34.56 50.44 36.63
CA ASP A 168 -34.45 51.81 37.15
C ASP A 168 -34.81 52.88 36.09
N GLY A 169 -35.16 52.47 34.86
CA GLY A 169 -35.54 53.37 33.76
C GLY A 169 -36.99 53.85 33.82
N TYR A 170 -37.34 54.80 32.95
CA TYR A 170 -38.71 55.34 32.82
C TYR A 170 -39.74 54.26 32.45
N ASP A 171 -39.32 53.28 31.64
CA ASP A 171 -40.13 52.12 31.32
C ASP A 171 -39.90 50.99 32.32
N THR A 172 -40.99 50.55 32.95
CA THR A 172 -41.03 49.45 33.91
C THR A 172 -40.87 48.09 33.22
N HIS A 173 -39.71 47.47 33.39
CA HIS A 173 -39.43 46.09 33.02
C HIS A 173 -39.03 45.29 34.25
N PHE A 174 -39.37 44.00 34.28
CA PHE A 174 -38.97 43.09 35.34
C PHE A 174 -38.03 42.03 34.79
N PHE A 175 -36.91 41.79 35.48
CA PHE A 175 -35.92 40.80 35.13
C PHE A 175 -35.78 39.77 36.25
N THR A 176 -35.90 38.50 35.90
CA THR A 176 -35.58 37.41 36.84
C THR A 176 -34.07 37.38 37.07
N ARG A 177 -33.64 37.60 38.31
CA ARG A 177 -32.23 37.54 38.73
C ARG A 177 -32.03 36.49 39.81
N VAL A 178 -30.93 35.75 39.75
CA VAL A 178 -30.47 34.96 40.89
C VAL A 178 -29.92 35.92 41.94
N VAL A 179 -30.44 35.83 43.16
CA VAL A 179 -30.00 36.64 44.31
C VAL A 179 -29.59 35.67 45.41
N THR A 180 -28.40 35.92 45.97
CA THR A 180 -27.91 35.32 47.21
C THR A 180 -27.89 36.42 48.27
N SER A 181 -28.54 36.20 49.40
CA SER A 181 -28.41 37.05 50.58
C SER A 181 -27.65 36.28 51.65
N GLU A 182 -26.47 36.76 51.99
CA GLU A 182 -25.71 36.31 53.15
C GLU A 182 -25.98 37.32 54.28
N PHE A 183 -26.67 36.89 55.33
CA PHE A 183 -26.85 37.67 56.55
C PHE A 183 -25.54 37.59 57.32
N GLY A 184 -24.69 38.62 57.19
CA GLY A 184 -23.50 38.77 58.01
C GLY A 184 -23.87 38.82 59.49
N LEU A 185 -23.19 38.02 60.31
CA LEU A 185 -23.22 38.14 61.76
C LEU A 185 -22.65 39.53 62.12
N VAL A 186 -23.48 40.43 62.64
CA VAL A 186 -23.04 41.59 63.42
C VAL A 186 -23.13 41.23 64.89
#